data_AF-A0A662T3Y6-F1
#
_entry.id   AF-A0A662T3Y6-F1
#
_cell.length_a   1.000
_cell.length_b   1.000
_cell.length_c   1.000
_cell.angle_alpha   90.00
_cell.angle_beta   90.00
_cell.angle_gamma   90.00
#
_symmetry.space_group_name_H-M   'P 1'
#
loop_
_entity.id
_entity.type
_entity.pdbx_description
1 polymer ?
#
loop_
_entity_poly.entity_id
_entity_poly.type
_entity_poly.pdbx_seq_one_letter_code
_entity_poly.pdbx_strand_id
1 'polypeptide(L)'
;GAISHKAVAALAGLGWIGKSMLLVTEEWGPRVRLVTVLTDFPLEPGEPLECRCGSCRACVEACPAGAVRDVSFKLYPPPLYECFDARACSRRLKEIERNPRYGEEVCGVCVKVCPVGQERR
;
A
#
# COMPACT_ATOMS: atom_id res chain seq x y z
N GLY A 1 2.53 10.38 11.51
CA GLY A 1 2.15 11.79 11.35
C GLY A 1 0.71 12.00 11.76
N ALA A 2 0.24 13.25 11.79
CA ALA A 2 -1.14 13.58 12.18
C ALA A 2 -2.20 13.16 11.15
N ILE A 3 -1.79 12.91 9.90
CA ILE A 3 -2.67 12.52 8.79
C ILE A 3 -2.11 11.32 8.03
N SER A 4 -3.00 10.52 7.42
CA SER A 4 -2.62 9.39 6.56
C SER A 4 -2.32 9.86 5.14
N HIS A 5 -1.04 9.87 4.76
CA HIS A 5 -0.61 10.21 3.39
C HIS A 5 -1.27 9.33 2.32
N LYS A 6 -1.50 8.05 2.61
CA LYS A 6 -2.17 7.11 1.70
C LYS A 6 -3.63 7.51 1.45
N ALA A 7 -4.33 7.92 2.51
CA ALA A 7 -5.73 8.34 2.39
C ALA A 7 -5.85 9.64 1.60
N VAL A 8 -4.99 10.62 1.88
CA VAL A 8 -4.95 11.90 1.14
C VAL A 8 -4.66 11.65 -0.34
N ALA A 9 -3.66 10.83 -0.66
CA ALA A 9 -3.30 10.54 -2.04
C ALA A 9 -4.41 9.79 -2.80
N ALA A 10 -5.13 8.87 -2.14
CA ALA A 10 -6.27 8.20 -2.74
C ALA A 10 -7.45 9.15 -2.99
N LEU A 11 -7.72 10.05 -2.04
CA LEU A 11 -8.77 11.07 -2.19
C LEU A 11 -8.44 12.09 -3.29
N ALA A 12 -7.17 12.44 -3.45
CA ALA A 12 -6.68 13.34 -4.48
C ALA A 12 -6.57 12.70 -5.88
N GLY A 13 -6.97 11.44 -6.04
CA GLY A 13 -6.93 10.76 -7.34
C GLY A 13 -5.55 10.36 -7.84
N LEU A 14 -4.53 10.35 -6.97
CA LEU A 14 -3.16 9.96 -7.37
C LEU A 14 -3.01 8.44 -7.59
N GLY A 15 -4.02 7.66 -7.23
CA GLY A 15 -4.03 6.21 -7.31
C GLY A 15 -5.18 5.61 -6.49
N TRP A 16 -5.15 4.30 -6.32
CA TRP A 16 -6.10 3.59 -5.45
C TRP A 16 -5.36 2.83 -4.35
N ILE A 17 -6.04 2.49 -3.26
CA ILE A 17 -5.46 1.59 -2.26
C ILE A 17 -5.63 0.15 -2.76
N GLY A 18 -4.52 -0.57 -2.91
CA GLY A 18 -4.53 -1.99 -3.30
C GLY A 18 -4.81 -2.93 -2.13
N LYS A 19 -4.94 -4.23 -2.41
CA LYS A 19 -5.10 -5.29 -1.37
C LYS A 19 -3.98 -5.28 -0.32
N SER A 20 -2.78 -4.87 -0.72
CA SER A 20 -1.62 -4.68 0.17
C SER A 20 -1.74 -3.49 1.14
N MET A 21 -2.86 -2.75 1.10
CA MET A 21 -3.09 -1.51 1.84
C MET A 21 -2.09 -0.39 1.53
N LEU A 22 -1.38 -0.46 0.41
CA LEU A 22 -0.53 0.60 -0.13
C LEU A 22 -1.27 1.35 -1.23
N LEU A 23 -0.92 2.62 -1.44
CA LEU A 23 -1.35 3.35 -2.63
C LEU A 23 -0.68 2.71 -3.85
N VAL A 24 -1.46 2.46 -4.90
CA VAL A 24 -1.03 1.96 -6.20
C VAL A 24 -1.34 3.06 -7.21
N THR A 25 -0.28 3.60 -7.81
CA THR A 25 -0.38 4.56 -8.92
C THR A 25 -0.41 3.79 -10.25
N GLU A 26 -1.03 4.36 -11.29
CA GLU A 26 -1.07 3.71 -12.61
C GLU A 26 0.34 3.47 -13.16
N GLU A 27 1.20 4.48 -13.09
CA GLU A 27 2.53 4.45 -13.71
C GLU A 27 3.56 3.65 -12.88
N TRP A 28 3.59 3.84 -11.57
CA TRP A 28 4.67 3.31 -10.71
C TRP A 28 4.21 2.17 -9.80
N GLY A 29 2.91 1.84 -9.83
CA GLY A 29 2.32 0.91 -8.89
C GLY A 29 2.52 1.39 -7.44
N PRO A 30 2.82 0.48 -6.50
CA PRO A 30 3.08 0.82 -5.10
C PRO A 30 4.52 1.28 -4.82
N ARG A 31 5.33 1.56 -5.84
CA ARG A 31 6.75 1.97 -5.71
C ARG A 31 6.91 3.48 -5.59
N VAL A 32 6.08 4.11 -4.76
CA VAL A 32 6.11 5.56 -4.51
C VAL A 32 6.27 5.86 -3.03
N ARG A 33 6.95 6.97 -2.72
CA ARG A 33 6.96 7.57 -1.38
C ARG A 33 6.02 8.77 -1.37
N LEU A 34 5.25 8.91 -0.32
CA LEU A 34 4.24 9.96 -0.20
C LEU A 34 4.66 10.96 0.86
N VAL A 35 4.41 12.23 0.55
CA VAL A 35 4.46 13.36 1.48
C VAL A 35 3.18 14.18 1.27
N THR A 36 2.75 14.92 2.28
CA THR A 36 1.58 15.80 2.18
C THR A 36 1.96 17.17 2.69
N VAL A 37 1.56 18.20 1.94
CA VAL A 37 1.63 19.60 2.35
C VAL A 37 0.19 20.07 2.57
N LEU A 38 -0.10 20.60 3.76
CA LEU A 38 -1.37 21.25 4.04
C LEU A 38 -1.25 22.73 3.67
N THR A 39 -2.21 23.24 2.91
CA THR A 39 -2.23 24.62 2.44
C THR A 39 -3.68 25.09 2.31
N ASP A 40 -3.87 26.39 2.42
CA ASP A 40 -5.10 27.13 2.14
C ASP A 40 -5.17 27.60 0.67
N PHE A 41 -4.14 27.32 -0.14
CA PHE A 41 -4.14 27.66 -1.55
C PHE A 41 -5.32 26.98 -2.28
N PRO A 42 -6.09 27.70 -3.11
CA PRO A 42 -7.27 27.16 -3.76
C PRO A 42 -6.89 26.27 -4.94
N LEU A 43 -6.60 25.00 -4.65
CA LEU A 43 -6.35 23.96 -5.66
C LEU A 43 -7.66 23.31 -6.11
N GLU A 44 -7.73 22.96 -7.40
CA GLU A 44 -8.78 22.06 -7.88
C GLU A 44 -8.56 20.66 -7.29
N PRO A 45 -9.57 20.06 -6.64
CA PRO A 45 -9.45 18.73 -6.07
C PRO A 45 -9.45 17.66 -7.18
N GLY A 46 -8.65 16.62 -7.00
CA GLY A 46 -8.79 15.38 -7.78
C GLY A 46 -9.98 14.54 -7.31
N GLU A 47 -10.25 13.45 -8.04
CA GLU A 47 -11.31 12.50 -7.71
C GLU A 47 -10.75 11.12 -7.37
N PRO A 48 -11.30 10.42 -6.36
CA PRO A 48 -10.85 9.08 -6.01
C PRO A 48 -11.00 8.07 -7.15
N LEU A 49 -9.98 7.25 -7.36
CA LEU A 49 -10.02 6.15 -8.32
C LEU A 49 -10.51 4.85 -7.68
N GLU A 50 -11.27 4.06 -8.44
CA GLU A 50 -11.67 2.72 -8.00
C GLU A 50 -10.48 1.75 -7.92
N CYS A 51 -10.57 0.79 -7.00
CA CYS A 51 -9.53 -0.23 -6.84
C CYS A 51 -9.49 -1.17 -8.05
N ARG A 52 -8.38 -1.15 -8.80
CA ARG A 52 -8.19 -1.98 -10.01
C ARG A 52 -7.46 -3.29 -9.74
N CYS A 53 -7.45 -3.78 -8.49
CA CYS A 53 -6.83 -5.08 -8.20
C CYS A 53 -7.60 -6.26 -8.81
N GLY A 54 -8.93 -6.16 -8.98
CA GLY A 54 -9.76 -7.24 -9.51
C GLY A 54 -9.50 -8.60 -8.81
N SER A 55 -9.32 -9.65 -9.61
CA SER A 55 -8.99 -11.01 -9.14
C SER A 55 -7.51 -11.22 -8.80
N CYS A 56 -6.64 -10.21 -8.96
CA CYS A 56 -5.21 -10.35 -8.69
C CYS A 56 -4.95 -10.69 -7.22
N ARG A 57 -4.15 -11.73 -6.98
CA ARG A 57 -3.76 -12.23 -5.65
C ARG A 57 -2.25 -12.28 -5.41
N ALA A 58 -1.45 -11.69 -6.30
CA ALA A 58 0.02 -11.76 -6.25
C ALA A 58 0.61 -11.34 -4.88
N CYS A 59 0.14 -10.22 -4.32
CA CYS A 59 0.62 -9.76 -3.01
C CYS A 59 0.07 -10.56 -1.82
N VAL A 60 -1.10 -11.19 -1.96
CA VAL A 60 -1.70 -12.09 -0.97
C VAL A 60 -0.84 -13.35 -0.86
N GLU A 61 -0.54 -13.96 -2.00
CA GLU A 61 0.19 -15.22 -2.11
C GLU A 61 1.67 -15.06 -1.76
N ALA A 62 2.30 -13.95 -2.15
CA ALA A 62 3.71 -13.74 -1.89
C ALA A 62 4.03 -13.24 -0.47
N CYS A 63 3.04 -12.82 0.32
CA CYS A 63 3.30 -12.20 1.62
C CYS A 63 3.91 -13.23 2.60
N PRO A 64 5.19 -13.08 3.02
CA PRO A 64 5.83 -14.06 3.90
C PRO A 64 5.25 -14.09 5.32
N ALA A 65 4.45 -13.09 5.67
CA ALA A 65 3.76 -13.00 6.96
C ALA A 65 2.30 -13.48 6.93
N GLY A 66 1.76 -13.76 5.74
CA GLY A 66 0.31 -13.97 5.57
C GLY A 66 -0.54 -12.75 5.96
N ALA A 67 0.03 -11.54 5.90
CA ALA A 67 -0.60 -10.32 6.42
C ALA A 67 -1.63 -9.71 5.47
N VAL A 68 -1.49 -9.90 4.17
CA VAL A 68 -2.38 -9.32 3.16
C VAL A 68 -3.62 -10.20 3.02
N ARG A 69 -4.82 -9.64 3.27
CA ARG A 69 -6.09 -10.36 3.06
C ARG A 69 -6.57 -10.15 1.62
N ASP A 70 -7.32 -11.11 1.09
CA ASP A 70 -7.92 -10.98 -0.25
C ASP A 70 -9.20 -10.12 -0.21
N VAL A 71 -9.03 -8.86 0.19
CA VAL A 71 -10.11 -7.87 0.28
C VAL A 71 -9.76 -6.69 -0.60
N SER A 72 -10.58 -6.45 -1.62
CA SER A 72 -10.46 -5.24 -2.44
C SER A 72 -10.92 -4.03 -1.63
N PHE A 73 -10.03 -3.04 -1.53
CA PHE A 73 -10.33 -1.81 -0.81
C PHE A 73 -11.46 -1.04 -1.47
N LYS A 74 -12.34 -0.46 -0.64
CA LYS A 74 -13.32 0.57 -0.99
C LYS A 74 -12.97 1.82 -0.20
N LEU A 75 -13.33 3.01 -0.70
CA LEU A 75 -12.99 4.29 -0.04
C LEU A 75 -13.33 4.31 1.46
N TYR A 76 -14.40 3.58 1.81
CA TYR A 76 -14.75 3.22 3.18
C TYR A 76 -14.66 1.70 3.33
N PRO A 77 -13.48 1.16 3.65
CA PRO A 77 -13.28 -0.28 3.77
C PRO A 77 -13.81 -0.78 5.12
N PRO A 78 -13.94 -2.10 5.30
CA PRO A 78 -14.01 -2.71 6.62
C PRO A 78 -12.82 -2.27 7.51
N PRO A 79 -12.91 -2.49 8.83
CA PRO A 79 -11.81 -2.22 9.74
C PRO A 79 -10.48 -2.80 9.25
N LEU A 80 -9.38 -2.09 9.52
CA LEU A 80 -8.05 -2.45 8.98
C LEU A 80 -7.68 -3.91 9.22
N TYR A 81 -8.02 -4.48 10.38
CA TYR A 81 -7.69 -5.87 10.73
C TYR A 81 -8.36 -6.92 9.83
N GLU A 82 -9.45 -6.55 9.13
CA GLU A 82 -10.11 -7.42 8.16
C GLU A 82 -9.45 -7.34 6.77
N CYS A 83 -8.79 -6.22 6.47
CA CYS A 83 -8.09 -6.01 5.22
C CYS A 83 -6.60 -6.41 5.29
N PHE A 84 -5.98 -6.25 6.45
CA PHE A 84 -4.54 -6.43 6.63
C PHE A 84 -4.16 -6.70 8.10
N ASP A 85 -3.41 -7.78 8.32
CA ASP A 85 -2.86 -8.11 9.63
C ASP A 85 -1.55 -7.35 9.89
N ALA A 86 -1.69 -6.13 10.40
CA ALA A 86 -0.55 -5.27 10.73
C ALA A 86 0.39 -5.88 11.78
N ARG A 87 -0.14 -6.74 12.68
CA ARG A 87 0.67 -7.39 13.71
C ARG A 87 1.53 -8.50 13.11
N ALA A 88 0.97 -9.31 12.22
CA ALA A 88 1.73 -10.33 11.49
C ALA A 88 2.84 -9.69 10.64
N CYS A 89 2.52 -8.60 9.92
CA CYS A 89 3.51 -7.84 9.16
C CYS A 89 4.64 -7.30 10.06
N SER A 90 4.30 -6.65 11.17
CA SER A 90 5.29 -6.10 12.11
C SER A 90 6.17 -7.18 12.75
N ARG A 91 5.61 -8.33 13.13
CA ARG A 91 6.43 -9.46 13.63
C ARG A 91 7.44 -9.92 12.59
N ARG A 92 7.01 -10.07 11.33
CA ARG A 92 7.91 -10.48 10.24
C ARG A 92 9.01 -9.46 9.99
N LEU A 93 8.73 -8.16 10.07
CA LEU A 93 9.76 -7.11 9.94
C LEU A 93 10.81 -7.21 11.04
N LYS A 94 10.41 -7.43 12.30
CA LYS A 94 11.33 -7.64 13.42
C LYS A 94 12.18 -8.90 13.27
N GLU A 95 11.63 -9.96 12.66
CA GLU A 95 12.42 -11.15 12.33
C GLU A 95 13.46 -10.88 11.23
N ILE A 96 13.13 -10.04 10.24
CA ILE A 96 14.07 -9.63 9.19
C ILE A 96 15.18 -8.78 9.79
N GLU A 97 14.83 -7.82 10.64
CA GLU A 97 15.77 -6.96 11.35
C GLU A 97 16.81 -7.77 12.14
N ARG A 98 16.37 -8.83 12.84
CA ARG A 98 17.25 -9.73 13.61
C ARG A 98 18.20 -10.56 12.74
N ASN A 99 17.98 -10.63 11.44
CA ASN A 99 18.89 -11.35 10.54
C ASN A 99 20.12 -10.46 10.26
N PRO A 100 21.34 -10.89 10.62
CA PRO A 100 22.55 -10.09 10.44
C PRO A 100 22.84 -9.68 8.99
N ARG A 101 22.25 -10.36 8.00
CA ARG A 101 22.38 -10.02 6.58
C ARG A 101 21.55 -8.80 6.18
N TYR A 102 20.43 -8.55 6.86
CA TYR A 102 19.51 -7.46 6.51
C TYR A 102 19.63 -6.29 7.50
N GLY A 103 19.57 -6.57 8.81
CA GLY A 103 19.79 -5.55 9.86
C GLY A 103 18.78 -4.41 9.91
N GLU A 104 17.69 -4.47 9.13
CA GLU A 104 16.71 -3.39 8.98
C GLU A 104 15.28 -3.96 8.95
N GLU A 105 14.30 -3.18 9.42
CA GLU A 105 12.87 -3.50 9.33
C GLU A 105 12.33 -3.31 7.89
N VAL A 106 12.87 -4.04 6.91
CA VAL A 106 12.52 -3.89 5.48
C VAL A 106 12.10 -5.21 4.84
N CYS A 107 10.90 -5.26 4.25
CA CYS A 107 10.39 -6.42 3.51
C CYS A 107 10.10 -6.10 2.04
N GLY A 108 9.07 -5.30 1.77
CA GLY A 108 8.73 -4.84 0.42
C GLY A 108 8.27 -5.92 -0.56
N VAL A 109 8.06 -7.18 -0.14
CA VAL A 109 7.66 -8.26 -1.06
C VAL A 109 6.35 -7.95 -1.78
N CYS A 110 5.35 -7.42 -1.07
CA CYS A 110 4.07 -7.00 -1.67
C CYS A 110 4.22 -5.88 -2.71
N VAL A 111 5.21 -4.99 -2.54
CA VAL A 111 5.57 -3.94 -3.50
C VAL A 111 6.25 -4.54 -4.73
N LYS A 112 7.16 -5.49 -4.51
CA LYS A 112 7.93 -6.18 -5.56
C LYS A 112 7.04 -7.00 -6.48
N VAL A 113 6.03 -7.69 -5.97
CA VAL A 113 5.20 -8.61 -6.77
C VAL A 113 3.97 -7.95 -7.39
N CYS A 114 3.65 -6.71 -7.02
CA CYS A 114 2.51 -6.01 -7.61
C CYS A 114 2.77 -5.78 -9.11
N PRO A 115 1.90 -6.29 -10.01
CA PRO A 115 2.15 -6.24 -11.46
C PRO A 115 1.96 -4.83 -12.05
N VAL A 116 1.18 -3.98 -11.39
CA VAL A 116 0.94 -2.60 -11.84
C VAL A 116 2.24 -1.82 -11.80
N GLY A 117 2.57 -1.13 -12.90
CA GLY A 117 3.73 -0.23 -13.05
C GLY A 117 5.11 -0.91 -13.12
N GLN A 118 5.21 -2.21 -13.46
CA GLN A 118 6.49 -2.92 -13.48
C GLN A 118 7.35 -2.68 -14.74
N GLU A 119 6.74 -2.22 -15.84
CA GLU A 119 7.39 -2.16 -17.16
C GLU A 119 8.44 -1.05 -17.30
N ARG A 120 8.65 -0.20 -16.29
CA ARG A 120 9.54 0.98 -16.37
C ARG A 120 10.78 0.87 -15.47
N ARG A 121 11.41 -0.31 -15.44
CA ARG A 121 12.68 -0.54 -14.71
C ARG A 121 13.90 -0.07 -15.50
#